data_AF-A0A0C2GD58-F1
#
_entry.id   AF-A0A0C2GD58-F1
#
_cell.length_a   1.000
_cell.length_b   1.000
_cell.length_c   1.000
_cell.angle_alpha   90.00
_cell.angle_beta   90.00
_cell.angle_gamma   90.00
#
_symmetry.space_group_name_H-M   'P 1'
#
loop_
_entity.id
_entity.type
_entity.pdbx_description
1 polymer ?
#
loop_
_entity_poly.entity_id
_entity_poly.type
_entity_poly.pdbx_seq_one_letter_code
_entity_poly.pdbx_strand_id
1 'polypeptide(L)'
;MVTLIVHSPHEYEAILYLNQMGVFNFVDDGSIQGCAVLKLSDGRKRSMSLWVEFITASGYLSARKIRSRFQTLVGQVVEKPPFRDYCKLLTDTSDVRLRVDDKYVVQITCAFRCNGIWPRSASHWPNNTIPWPNPAVAAEVKNEGFDLTSRETGSMPSQQNKQASSMEGDAWAMNLTGAENVLLAGNRRKALSILKCLRDTHLDFPGTPITNYILKTLMLYECEKHCNDYEWEDNCIGDRIIVLRTDKVLISLPRRVSSSEH
;
A
#
# COMPACT_ATOMS: atom_id res chain seq x y z
N MET A 1 14.55 -2.07 -10.28
CA MET A 1 13.46 -1.25 -10.86
C MET A 1 12.80 -0.48 -9.72
N VAL A 2 12.34 0.76 -9.94
CA VAL A 2 11.67 1.58 -8.91
C VAL A 2 10.31 2.04 -9.43
N THR A 3 9.27 2.01 -8.59
CA THR A 3 7.96 2.61 -8.86
C THR A 3 7.74 3.77 -7.89
N LEU A 4 7.25 4.91 -8.37
CA LEU A 4 6.92 6.07 -7.52
C LEU A 4 5.41 6.19 -7.32
N ILE A 5 4.97 6.33 -6.07
CA ILE A 5 3.58 6.57 -5.66
C ILE A 5 3.51 7.96 -5.05
N VAL A 6 2.50 8.73 -5.45
CA VAL A 6 2.23 10.08 -4.92
C VAL A 6 1.13 10.00 -3.86
N HIS A 7 1.49 10.31 -2.61
CA HIS A 7 0.54 10.34 -1.49
C HIS A 7 -0.06 11.72 -1.29
N SER A 8 0.73 12.78 -1.45
CA SER A 8 0.31 14.19 -1.46
C SER A 8 1.32 15.03 -2.27
N PRO A 9 1.10 16.35 -2.48
CA PRO A 9 2.08 17.22 -3.12
C PRO A 9 3.44 17.30 -2.39
N HIS A 10 3.50 16.85 -1.13
CA HIS A 10 4.72 16.87 -0.32
C HIS A 10 5.15 15.48 0.16
N GLU A 11 4.35 14.44 -0.06
CA GLU A 11 4.63 13.08 0.39
C GLU A 11 4.62 12.07 -0.76
N TYR A 12 5.71 11.32 -0.87
CA TYR A 12 5.95 10.34 -1.92
C TYR A 12 6.41 9.01 -1.35
N GLU A 13 6.21 7.95 -2.11
CA GLU A 13 6.76 6.64 -1.82
C GLU A 13 7.45 6.06 -3.05
N ALA A 14 8.72 5.70 -2.93
CA ALA A 14 9.46 4.95 -3.91
C ALA A 14 9.50 3.47 -3.51
N ILE A 15 8.84 2.61 -4.29
CA ILE A 15 8.92 1.16 -4.15
C ILE A 15 10.20 0.67 -4.85
N LEU A 16 11.14 0.16 -4.06
CA LEU A 16 12.39 -0.43 -4.52
C LEU A 16 12.22 -1.94 -4.69
N TYR A 17 12.13 -2.41 -5.93
CA TYR A 17 12.01 -3.85 -6.20
C TYR A 17 13.35 -4.55 -6.04
N LEU A 18 13.36 -5.52 -5.13
CA LEU A 18 14.48 -6.40 -4.85
C LEU A 18 14.47 -7.60 -5.81
N ASN A 19 15.66 -8.09 -6.15
CA ASN A 19 15.81 -9.27 -7.00
C ASN A 19 15.35 -10.54 -6.25
N GLN A 20 14.41 -11.26 -6.85
CA GLN A 20 13.98 -12.57 -6.36
C GLN A 20 14.68 -13.70 -7.10
N MET A 21 15.27 -14.65 -6.37
CA MET A 21 15.89 -15.86 -6.94
C MET A 21 14.94 -17.07 -7.02
N GLY A 22 13.63 -16.88 -6.83
CA GLY A 22 12.63 -17.96 -6.94
C GLY A 22 12.78 -19.10 -5.93
N VAL A 23 13.49 -18.88 -4.81
CA VAL A 23 13.71 -19.90 -3.76
C VAL A 23 12.65 -19.87 -2.64
N PHE A 24 11.85 -18.81 -2.58
CA PHE A 24 10.81 -18.62 -1.58
C PHE A 24 9.43 -18.91 -2.16
N ASN A 25 8.61 -19.58 -1.36
CA ASN A 25 7.19 -19.71 -1.57
C ASN A 25 6.48 -18.57 -0.84
N PHE A 26 5.50 -17.99 -1.53
CA PHE A 26 4.51 -17.12 -0.93
C PHE A 26 3.51 -17.96 -0.12
N VAL A 27 3.25 -17.54 1.12
CA VAL A 27 2.27 -18.18 2.00
C VAL A 27 1.34 -17.11 2.56
N ASP A 28 0.08 -17.21 2.17
CA ASP A 28 -1.05 -16.43 2.68
C ASP A 28 -2.09 -17.39 3.25
N ASP A 29 -2.06 -17.55 4.57
CA ASP A 29 -2.98 -18.39 5.34
C ASP A 29 -4.02 -17.56 6.12
N GLY A 30 -4.03 -16.23 5.92
CA GLY A 30 -4.93 -15.30 6.61
C GLY A 30 -4.59 -15.08 8.10
N SER A 31 -3.45 -15.57 8.59
CA SER A 31 -3.03 -15.38 9.99
C SER A 31 -2.77 -13.91 10.33
N ILE A 32 -2.28 -13.12 9.37
CA ILE A 32 -2.01 -11.69 9.52
C ILE A 32 -2.78 -10.96 8.41
N GLN A 33 -3.77 -10.17 8.79
CA GLN A 33 -4.60 -9.45 7.83
C GLN A 33 -3.77 -8.48 6.97
N GLY A 34 -3.98 -8.53 5.65
CA GLY A 34 -3.27 -7.68 4.70
C GLY A 34 -1.78 -8.00 4.55
N CYS A 35 -1.29 -9.08 5.16
CA CYS A 35 0.11 -9.48 5.08
C CYS A 35 0.25 -10.93 4.62
N ALA A 36 1.45 -11.27 4.18
CA ALA A 36 1.85 -12.63 3.86
C ALA A 36 3.29 -12.89 4.28
N VAL A 37 3.69 -14.15 4.28
CA VAL A 37 5.07 -14.54 4.61
C VAL A 37 5.77 -15.22 3.43
N LEU A 38 7.07 -15.00 3.34
CA LEU A 38 7.95 -15.65 2.36
C LEU A 38 8.73 -16.75 3.07
N LYS A 39 8.49 -18.01 2.70
CA LYS A 39 9.13 -19.19 3.31
C LYS A 39 9.99 -19.92 2.30
N LEU A 40 11.18 -20.36 2.70
CA LEU A 40 12.02 -21.19 1.83
C LEU A 40 11.24 -22.43 1.36
N SER A 41 11.34 -22.71 0.05
CA SER A 41 10.76 -23.91 -0.55
C SER A 41 11.47 -25.20 -0.09
N ASP A 42 12.79 -25.13 0.09
CA ASP A 42 13.63 -26.20 0.64
C ASP A 42 14.77 -25.55 1.44
N GLY A 43 15.03 -26.05 2.66
CA GLY A 43 16.08 -25.55 3.55
C GLY A 43 17.49 -25.62 2.93
N ARG A 44 17.73 -26.57 2.01
CA ARG A 44 19.00 -26.68 1.27
C ARG A 44 19.25 -25.50 0.33
N LYS A 45 18.20 -24.78 -0.09
CA LYS A 45 18.32 -23.58 -0.94
C LYS A 45 18.68 -22.32 -0.15
N ARG A 46 18.83 -22.40 1.18
CA ARG A 46 19.15 -21.26 2.04
C ARG A 46 20.43 -20.54 1.61
N SER A 47 21.50 -21.29 1.36
CA SER A 47 22.80 -20.75 0.94
C SER A 47 22.80 -20.18 -0.48
N MET A 48 21.82 -20.56 -1.30
CA MET A 48 21.67 -20.04 -2.67
C MET A 48 20.86 -18.72 -2.71
N SER A 49 20.28 -18.29 -1.59
CA SER A 49 19.54 -17.03 -1.52
C SER A 49 20.48 -15.84 -1.38
N LEU A 50 20.29 -14.79 -2.18
CA LEU A 50 20.95 -13.49 -1.99
C LEU A 50 20.68 -12.88 -0.62
N TRP A 51 19.56 -13.25 -0.01
CA TRP A 51 19.04 -12.66 1.22
C TRP A 51 19.30 -13.55 2.44
N VAL A 52 20.30 -14.44 2.37
CA VAL A 52 20.56 -15.49 3.36
C VAL A 52 20.66 -14.98 4.81
N GLU A 53 21.25 -13.80 5.01
CA GLU A 53 21.41 -13.18 6.34
C GLU A 53 20.08 -12.72 6.96
N PHE A 54 19.05 -12.53 6.14
CA PHE A 54 17.72 -12.09 6.57
C PHE A 54 16.73 -13.25 6.79
N ILE A 55 17.16 -14.48 6.54
CA ILE A 55 16.34 -15.67 6.74
C ILE A 55 16.39 -16.09 8.21
N THR A 56 15.22 -16.19 8.85
CA THR A 56 15.08 -16.65 10.24
C THR A 56 15.48 -18.12 10.40
N ALA A 57 15.68 -18.56 11.64
CA ALA A 57 15.97 -19.97 11.92
C ALA A 57 14.87 -20.91 11.39
N SER A 58 13.61 -20.44 11.40
CA SER A 58 12.44 -21.17 10.89
C SER A 58 12.27 -21.10 9.36
N GLY A 59 13.18 -20.43 8.64
CA GLY A 59 13.20 -20.39 7.17
C GLY A 59 12.33 -19.29 6.53
N TYR A 60 11.88 -18.29 7.30
CA TYR A 60 11.13 -17.13 6.77
C TYR A 60 12.07 -16.00 6.41
N LEU A 61 11.80 -15.31 5.30
CA LEU A 61 12.50 -14.08 4.94
C LEU A 61 11.89 -12.89 5.69
N SER A 62 12.64 -12.31 6.63
CA SER A 62 12.14 -11.23 7.49
C SER A 62 12.12 -9.87 6.78
N ALA A 63 10.92 -9.31 6.63
CA ALA A 63 10.73 -7.95 6.13
C ALA A 63 11.39 -6.91 7.05
N ARG A 64 11.22 -7.04 8.37
CA ARG A 64 11.84 -6.16 9.39
C ARG A 64 13.36 -6.15 9.30
N LYS A 65 14.02 -7.32 9.17
CA LYS A 65 15.49 -7.36 9.09
C LYS A 65 16.01 -6.69 7.82
N ILE A 66 15.35 -6.92 6.68
CA ILE A 66 15.68 -6.24 5.42
C ILE A 66 15.51 -4.73 5.58
N ARG A 67 14.37 -4.28 6.10
CA ARG A 67 14.07 -2.86 6.32
C ARG A 67 15.10 -2.21 7.25
N SER A 68 15.40 -2.84 8.38
CA SER A 68 16.39 -2.34 9.34
C SER A 68 17.79 -2.21 8.73
N ARG A 69 18.26 -3.23 8.01
CA ARG A 69 19.55 -3.16 7.32
C ARG A 69 19.56 -2.07 6.25
N PHE A 70 18.47 -1.95 5.49
CA PHE A 70 18.33 -0.91 4.48
C PHE A 70 18.31 0.49 5.09
N GLN A 71 17.62 0.69 6.23
CA GLN A 71 17.60 1.95 6.96
C GLN A 71 19.02 2.37 7.39
N THR A 72 19.84 1.44 7.91
CA THR A 72 21.24 1.72 8.26
C THR A 72 22.05 2.13 7.02
N LEU A 73 21.89 1.44 5.89
CA LEU A 73 22.60 1.79 4.65
C LEU A 73 22.20 3.18 4.15
N VAL A 74 20.91 3.49 4.17
CA VAL A 74 20.42 4.82 3.76
C VAL A 74 20.92 5.90 4.72
N GLY A 75 20.89 5.65 6.04
CA GLY A 75 21.47 6.54 7.06
C GLY A 75 22.93 6.89 6.77
N GLN A 76 23.76 5.90 6.46
CA GLN A 76 25.16 6.11 6.10
C GLN A 76 25.37 6.88 4.80
N VAL A 77 24.43 6.78 3.85
CA VAL A 77 24.52 7.48 2.56
C VAL A 77 24.09 8.94 2.71
N VAL A 78 23.02 9.22 3.45
CA VAL A 78 22.53 10.60 3.64
C VAL A 78 23.50 11.45 4.45
N GLU A 79 24.37 10.86 5.27
CA GLU A 79 25.43 11.59 5.98
C GLU A 79 26.60 12.03 5.07
N LYS A 80 26.66 11.54 3.82
CA LYS A 80 27.73 11.85 2.87
C LYS A 80 27.31 12.97 1.89
N PRO A 81 28.26 13.82 1.46
CA PRO A 81 28.00 14.78 0.37
C PRO A 81 27.63 14.06 -0.94
N PRO A 82 26.75 14.65 -1.78
CA PRO A 82 26.06 15.93 -1.59
C PRO A 82 24.77 15.82 -0.74
N PHE A 83 24.33 14.61 -0.42
CA PHE A 83 23.01 14.37 0.19
C PHE A 83 22.86 14.98 1.58
N ARG A 84 23.95 15.08 2.34
CA ARG A 84 23.98 15.66 3.69
C ARG A 84 23.33 17.03 3.78
N ASP A 85 23.46 17.86 2.75
CA ASP A 85 23.09 19.27 2.83
C ASP A 85 21.57 19.47 2.68
N TYR A 86 20.87 18.50 2.08
CA TYR A 86 19.46 18.65 1.72
C TYR A 86 18.59 17.43 2.01
N CYS A 87 19.16 16.32 2.49
CA CYS A 87 18.43 15.08 2.78
C CYS A 87 18.70 14.62 4.22
N LYS A 88 17.63 14.36 4.98
CA LYS A 88 17.71 13.89 6.37
C LYS A 88 16.87 12.63 6.55
N LEU A 89 17.43 11.60 7.18
CA LEU A 89 16.66 10.42 7.57
C LEU A 89 15.75 10.74 8.74
N LEU A 90 14.47 10.37 8.65
CA LEU A 90 13.52 10.44 9.74
C LEU A 90 13.61 9.16 10.57
N THR A 91 13.68 9.31 11.89
CA THR A 91 13.91 8.21 12.85
C THR A 91 12.72 7.97 13.77
N ASP A 92 11.57 8.57 13.46
CA ASP A 92 10.32 8.45 14.19
C ASP A 92 9.59 7.13 13.92
N THR A 93 9.94 6.43 12.84
CA THR A 93 9.34 5.14 12.46
C THR A 93 10.39 4.09 12.08
N SER A 94 9.97 2.83 11.98
CA SER A 94 10.83 1.77 11.44
C SER A 94 10.94 1.81 9.90
N ASP A 95 10.14 2.64 9.24
CA ASP A 95 10.16 2.85 7.79
C ASP A 95 11.33 3.75 7.36
N VAL A 96 11.86 3.51 6.17
CA VAL A 96 12.93 4.34 5.60
C VAL A 96 12.30 5.58 4.99
N ARG A 97 12.19 6.65 5.77
CA ARG A 97 11.65 7.94 5.34
C ARG A 97 12.73 9.01 5.31
N LEU A 98 12.81 9.74 4.21
CA LEU A 98 13.74 10.83 3.98
C LEU A 98 12.97 12.15 3.92
N ARG A 99 13.48 13.18 4.60
CA ARG A 99 13.07 14.56 4.40
C ARG A 99 14.05 15.23 3.46
N VAL A 100 13.55 15.71 2.33
CA VAL A 100 14.32 16.35 1.24
C VAL A 100 13.96 17.83 1.19
N ASP A 101 14.98 18.69 1.15
CA ASP A 101 14.89 20.16 1.16
C ASP A 101 14.02 20.72 2.30
N ASP A 102 13.97 20.01 3.43
CA ASP A 102 13.08 20.28 4.57
C ASP A 102 11.58 20.44 4.18
N LYS A 103 11.20 20.02 2.97
CA LYS A 103 9.87 20.24 2.37
C LYS A 103 9.16 18.95 1.98
N TYR A 104 9.88 18.03 1.35
CA TYR A 104 9.30 16.80 0.84
C TYR A 104 9.64 15.62 1.74
N VAL A 105 8.70 14.69 1.89
CA VAL A 105 8.95 13.41 2.56
C VAL A 105 8.86 12.29 1.54
N VAL A 106 9.92 11.50 1.44
CA VAL A 106 10.01 10.34 0.54
C VAL A 106 10.22 9.09 1.36
N GLN A 107 9.23 8.19 1.37
CA GLN A 107 9.39 6.84 1.90
C GLN A 107 10.01 5.93 0.83
N ILE A 108 11.03 5.16 1.19
CA ILE A 108 11.59 4.12 0.30
C ILE A 108 11.21 2.76 0.87
N THR A 109 10.37 2.03 0.15
CA THR A 109 9.82 0.75 0.57
C THR A 109 10.44 -0.37 -0.26
N CYS A 110 11.19 -1.28 0.36
CA CYS A 110 11.66 -2.48 -0.34
C CYS A 110 10.48 -3.41 -0.65
N ALA A 111 10.49 -4.03 -1.84
CA ALA A 111 9.41 -4.92 -2.23
C ALA A 111 9.87 -6.08 -3.12
N PHE A 112 9.06 -7.14 -3.12
CA PHE A 112 9.09 -8.21 -4.12
C PHE A 112 7.83 -8.18 -4.96
N ARG A 113 7.99 -8.40 -6.26
CA ARG A 113 6.88 -8.41 -7.21
C ARG A 113 6.35 -9.83 -7.42
N CYS A 114 5.05 -10.01 -7.25
CA CYS A 114 4.34 -11.28 -7.34
C CYS A 114 3.34 -11.25 -8.51
N ASN A 115 3.84 -11.41 -9.73
CA ASN A 115 3.02 -11.43 -10.95
C ASN A 115 2.44 -12.83 -11.20
N GLY A 116 1.26 -12.89 -11.83
CA GLY A 116 0.62 -14.14 -12.24
C GLY A 116 0.16 -15.04 -11.09
N ILE A 117 0.23 -14.56 -9.85
CA ILE A 117 -0.30 -15.23 -8.67
C ILE A 117 -1.23 -14.28 -7.92
N TRP A 118 -2.26 -14.83 -7.29
CA TRP A 118 -3.25 -14.06 -6.55
C TRP A 118 -3.29 -14.50 -5.08
N PRO A 119 -3.40 -13.56 -4.12
CA PRO A 119 -3.48 -13.91 -2.70
C PRO A 119 -4.70 -14.77 -2.40
N ARG A 120 -4.55 -15.74 -1.50
CA ARG A 120 -5.65 -16.63 -1.10
C ARG A 120 -6.72 -15.85 -0.34
N SER A 121 -6.32 -14.92 0.50
CA SER A 121 -7.20 -14.01 1.24
C SER A 121 -8.10 -13.18 0.31
N ALA A 122 -7.62 -12.84 -0.89
CA ALA A 122 -8.36 -12.11 -1.91
C ALA A 122 -9.01 -13.00 -2.98
N SER A 123 -9.01 -14.33 -2.80
CA SER A 123 -9.49 -15.28 -3.82
C SER A 123 -10.99 -15.22 -4.08
N HIS A 124 -11.76 -14.69 -3.13
CA HIS A 124 -13.19 -14.44 -3.23
C HIS A 124 -13.55 -13.31 -4.23
N TRP A 125 -12.56 -12.54 -4.68
CA TRP A 125 -12.73 -11.50 -5.69
C TRP A 125 -12.48 -12.06 -7.11
N PRO A 126 -13.28 -11.65 -8.13
CA PRO A 126 -14.42 -10.73 -8.07
C PRO A 126 -15.67 -11.39 -7.47
N ASN A 127 -16.59 -10.55 -6.97
CA ASN A 127 -17.87 -11.04 -6.46
C ASN A 127 -18.76 -11.51 -7.62
N ASN A 128 -19.14 -12.78 -7.63
CA ASN A 128 -19.98 -13.38 -8.67
C ASN A 128 -21.39 -12.77 -8.77
N THR A 129 -21.85 -12.01 -7.77
CA THR A 129 -23.15 -11.33 -7.83
C THR A 129 -23.09 -9.96 -8.51
N ILE A 130 -21.88 -9.45 -8.79
CA ILE A 130 -21.67 -8.11 -9.33
C ILE A 130 -21.14 -8.27 -10.76
N PRO A 131 -21.80 -7.67 -11.78
CA PRO A 131 -21.38 -7.80 -13.17
C PRO A 131 -20.14 -6.96 -13.53
N TRP A 132 -19.41 -6.45 -12.54
CA TRP A 132 -18.18 -5.66 -12.69
C TRP A 132 -17.08 -6.18 -11.75
N PRO A 133 -15.82 -6.24 -12.22
CA PRO A 133 -15.39 -6.00 -13.59
C PRO A 133 -15.82 -7.14 -14.53
N ASN A 134 -15.72 -6.90 -15.85
CA ASN A 134 -15.92 -7.99 -16.81
C ASN A 134 -14.84 -9.10 -16.61
N PRO A 135 -15.11 -10.35 -16.99
CA PRO A 135 -14.18 -11.46 -16.75
C PRO A 135 -12.79 -11.30 -17.37
N ALA A 136 -12.68 -10.62 -18.52
CA ALA A 136 -11.40 -10.37 -19.18
C ALA A 136 -10.52 -9.42 -18.33
N VAL A 137 -11.09 -8.31 -17.87
CA VAL A 137 -10.43 -7.37 -16.97
C VAL A 137 -10.10 -8.03 -15.63
N ALA A 138 -10.98 -8.87 -15.09
CA ALA A 138 -10.69 -9.62 -13.86
C ALA A 138 -9.47 -10.54 -14.02
N ALA A 139 -9.31 -11.18 -15.19
CA ALA A 139 -8.14 -12.00 -15.50
C ALA A 139 -6.87 -11.16 -15.65
N GLU A 140 -6.94 -9.99 -16.29
CA GLU A 140 -5.81 -9.05 -16.39
C GLU A 140 -5.36 -8.57 -15.00
N VAL A 141 -6.30 -8.22 -14.13
CA VAL A 141 -6.02 -7.80 -12.75
C VAL A 141 -5.33 -8.91 -11.96
N LYS A 142 -5.79 -10.16 -12.10
CA LYS A 142 -5.14 -11.32 -11.46
C LYS A 142 -3.76 -11.61 -12.03
N ASN A 143 -3.55 -11.37 -13.33
CA ASN A 143 -2.26 -11.54 -13.99
C ASN A 143 -1.24 -10.46 -13.58
N GLU A 144 -1.69 -9.22 -13.36
CA GLU A 144 -0.87 -8.14 -12.80
C GLU A 144 -0.35 -8.53 -11.42
N GLY A 145 -1.18 -9.20 -10.61
CA GLY A 145 -0.79 -9.73 -9.31
C GLY A 145 -0.68 -8.65 -8.25
N PHE A 146 0.33 -8.74 -7.39
CA PHE A 146 0.52 -7.84 -6.25
C PHE A 146 2.00 -7.71 -5.88
N ASP A 147 2.29 -6.75 -5.01
CA ASP A 147 3.63 -6.55 -4.45
C ASP A 147 3.63 -6.90 -2.96
N LEU A 148 4.73 -7.50 -2.51
CA LEU A 148 5.03 -7.72 -1.10
C LEU A 148 5.98 -6.63 -0.63
N THR A 149 5.52 -5.77 0.27
CA THR A 149 6.25 -4.59 0.72
C THR A 149 6.75 -4.75 2.15
N SER A 150 7.97 -4.30 2.41
CA SER A 150 8.58 -4.37 3.74
C SER A 150 8.13 -3.19 4.60
N ARG A 151 6.83 -2.97 4.80
CA ARG A 151 6.31 -1.85 5.61
C ARG A 151 6.06 -2.26 7.05
N GLU A 152 5.91 -1.29 7.92
CA GLU A 152 5.29 -1.50 9.21
C GLU A 152 3.77 -1.64 9.05
N THR A 153 3.21 -2.78 9.45
CA THR A 153 1.78 -2.97 9.53
C THR A 153 1.34 -2.71 10.96
N GLY A 154 0.72 -1.55 11.18
CA GLY A 154 0.27 -1.15 12.51
C GLY A 154 -0.77 -2.13 13.05
N SER A 155 -0.51 -2.70 14.23
CA SER A 155 -1.58 -3.27 15.04
C SER A 155 -2.49 -2.14 15.49
N MET A 156 -3.80 -2.26 15.21
CA MET A 156 -4.80 -1.41 15.83
C MET A 156 -4.59 -1.44 17.36
N PRO A 157 -4.62 -0.30 18.09
CA PRO A 157 -4.43 -0.27 19.54
C PRO A 157 -5.50 -0.99 20.36
N SER A 158 -6.46 -1.68 19.73
CA SER A 158 -7.63 -2.28 20.37
C SER A 158 -7.51 -3.76 20.70
N GLN A 159 -6.35 -4.40 20.52
CA GLN A 159 -6.11 -5.73 21.09
C GLN A 159 -4.90 -5.69 22.03
N GLN A 160 -5.20 -5.45 23.31
CA GLN A 160 -4.34 -5.87 24.41
C GLN A 160 -4.19 -7.39 24.37
N ASN A 161 -3.28 -7.88 23.54
CA ASN A 161 -2.59 -9.13 23.79
C ASN A 161 -1.11 -8.88 23.55
N LYS A 162 -0.36 -8.71 24.66
CA LYS A 162 1.10 -8.59 24.73
C LYS A 162 1.85 -9.86 24.23
N GLN A 163 1.23 -10.67 23.37
CA GLN A 163 1.75 -11.94 22.86
C GLN A 163 1.50 -12.16 21.35
N ALA A 164 1.23 -11.12 20.56
CA ALA A 164 1.45 -11.15 19.12
C ALA A 164 2.91 -10.71 18.81
N SER A 165 3.88 -11.40 19.41
CA SER A 165 4.77 -12.42 18.84
C SER A 165 5.56 -11.93 17.62
N SER A 166 6.88 -12.08 17.69
CA SER A 166 7.91 -11.65 16.74
C SER A 166 7.63 -11.87 15.24
N MET A 167 6.65 -12.70 14.88
CA MET A 167 6.27 -13.06 13.52
C MET A 167 5.59 -11.93 12.73
N GLU A 168 4.82 -11.04 13.37
CA GLU A 168 4.11 -9.96 12.66
C GLU A 168 5.05 -8.97 11.98
N GLY A 169 6.19 -8.67 12.63
CA GLY A 169 7.20 -7.81 12.03
C GLY A 169 7.99 -8.46 10.90
N ASP A 170 8.01 -9.79 10.84
CA ASP A 170 8.71 -10.52 9.79
C ASP A 170 7.84 -10.72 8.53
N ALA A 171 6.54 -10.41 8.62
CA ALA A 171 5.60 -10.48 7.51
C ALA A 171 5.74 -9.30 6.54
N TRP A 172 5.26 -9.53 5.32
CA TRP A 172 5.29 -8.58 4.21
C TRP A 172 3.89 -8.06 3.95
N ALA A 173 3.72 -6.74 3.89
CA ALA A 173 2.44 -6.12 3.60
C ALA A 173 2.10 -6.27 2.12
N MET A 174 0.90 -6.78 1.82
CA MET A 174 0.42 -6.92 0.44
C MET A 174 -0.01 -5.56 -0.10
N ASN A 175 0.44 -5.23 -1.31
CA ASN A 175 0.10 -4.01 -2.01
C ASN A 175 -0.45 -4.35 -3.40
N LEU A 176 -1.71 -4.00 -3.65
CA LEU A 176 -2.41 -4.26 -4.91
C LEU A 176 -2.48 -3.03 -5.83
N THR A 177 -1.64 -2.01 -5.62
CA THR A 177 -1.71 -0.75 -6.37
C THR A 177 -1.67 -0.95 -7.90
N GLY A 178 -0.86 -1.91 -8.40
CA GLY A 178 -0.82 -2.26 -9.82
C GLY A 178 -2.17 -2.78 -10.33
N ALA A 179 -2.67 -3.84 -9.68
CA ALA A 179 -3.98 -4.44 -9.94
C ALA A 179 -5.14 -3.43 -9.86
N GLU A 180 -5.17 -2.57 -8.85
CA GLU A 180 -6.17 -1.50 -8.69
C GLU A 180 -6.13 -0.49 -9.85
N ASN A 181 -4.94 -0.18 -10.36
CA ASN A 181 -4.80 0.77 -11.47
C ASN A 181 -5.33 0.20 -12.79
N VAL A 182 -5.28 -1.12 -12.98
CA VAL A 182 -5.91 -1.81 -14.12
C VAL A 182 -7.44 -1.67 -14.02
N LEU A 183 -8.01 -1.86 -12.82
CA LEU A 183 -9.46 -1.69 -12.59
C LEU A 183 -9.94 -0.25 -12.85
N LEU A 184 -9.14 0.73 -12.45
CA LEU A 184 -9.46 2.15 -12.58
C LEU A 184 -8.96 2.74 -13.90
N ALA A 185 -9.11 2.00 -15.01
CA ALA A 185 -8.78 2.50 -16.34
C ALA A 185 -9.82 3.52 -16.88
N GLY A 186 -9.42 4.29 -17.89
CA GLY A 186 -10.30 5.25 -18.57
C GLY A 186 -10.82 6.38 -17.66
N ASN A 187 -12.10 6.71 -17.79
CA ASN A 187 -12.73 7.81 -17.07
C ASN A 187 -12.82 7.59 -15.55
N ARG A 188 -12.77 6.34 -15.07
CA ARG A 188 -12.67 6.02 -13.65
C ARG A 188 -11.38 6.61 -13.03
N ARG A 189 -10.27 6.62 -13.80
CA ARG A 189 -9.02 7.28 -13.41
C ARG A 189 -9.16 8.79 -13.30
N LYS A 190 -9.89 9.39 -14.25
CA LYS A 190 -10.14 10.83 -14.31
C LYS A 190 -10.95 11.27 -13.10
N ALA A 191 -12.02 10.55 -12.76
CA ALA A 191 -12.81 10.78 -11.55
C ALA A 191 -11.96 10.68 -10.27
N LEU A 192 -11.13 9.64 -10.13
CA LEU A 192 -10.21 9.54 -9.00
C LEU A 192 -9.24 10.73 -8.94
N SER A 193 -8.71 11.18 -10.07
CA SER A 193 -7.76 12.31 -10.11
C SER A 193 -8.40 13.61 -9.63
N ILE A 194 -9.68 13.85 -9.98
CA ILE A 194 -10.45 14.99 -9.48
C ILE A 194 -10.64 14.87 -7.95
N LEU A 195 -11.00 13.69 -7.44
CA LEU A 195 -11.16 13.46 -6.01
C LEU A 195 -9.86 13.71 -5.23
N LYS A 196 -8.72 13.27 -5.75
CA LYS A 196 -7.41 13.55 -5.14
C LYS A 196 -7.12 15.05 -5.09
N CYS A 197 -7.39 15.76 -6.18
CA CYS A 197 -7.23 17.22 -6.23
C CYS A 197 -8.12 17.94 -5.20
N LEU A 198 -9.39 17.53 -5.10
CA LEU A 198 -10.32 18.08 -4.11
C LEU A 198 -9.86 17.80 -2.68
N ARG A 199 -9.32 16.61 -2.41
CA ARG A 199 -8.76 16.28 -1.11
C ARG A 199 -7.57 17.18 -0.78
N ASP A 200 -6.61 17.31 -1.70
CA ASP A 200 -5.39 18.09 -1.48
C ASP A 200 -5.70 19.58 -1.25
N THR A 201 -6.76 20.07 -1.88
CA THR A 201 -7.14 21.49 -1.80
C THR A 201 -8.02 21.79 -0.58
N HIS A 202 -8.88 20.85 -0.16
CA HIS A 202 -9.96 21.15 0.79
C HIS A 202 -10.04 20.21 2.00
N LEU A 203 -9.40 19.04 1.94
CA LEU A 203 -9.46 18.01 2.99
C LEU A 203 -8.07 17.66 3.53
N ASP A 204 -7.07 18.52 3.31
CA ASP A 204 -5.73 18.39 3.86
C ASP A 204 -5.58 19.32 5.08
N PHE A 205 -6.01 18.83 6.24
CA PHE A 205 -5.87 19.52 7.54
C PHE A 205 -5.12 18.64 8.53
N PRO A 206 -4.44 19.22 9.54
CA PRO A 206 -3.66 18.44 10.49
C PRO A 206 -4.48 17.34 11.18
N GLY A 207 -4.03 16.09 11.07
CA GLY A 207 -4.70 14.94 11.69
C GLY A 207 -5.86 14.35 10.87
N THR A 208 -5.99 14.68 9.59
CA THR A 208 -6.97 14.04 8.71
C THR A 208 -6.71 12.54 8.56
N PRO A 209 -7.73 11.69 8.77
CA PRO A 209 -7.59 10.26 8.48
C PRO A 209 -7.78 9.98 6.97
N ILE A 210 -8.22 10.95 6.17
CA ILE A 210 -8.57 10.76 4.76
C ILE A 210 -7.31 10.74 3.88
N THR A 211 -6.89 9.55 3.49
CA THR A 211 -5.77 9.35 2.55
C THR A 211 -6.26 9.17 1.11
N ASN A 212 -5.36 9.35 0.15
CA ASN A 212 -5.59 9.04 -1.27
C ASN A 212 -5.96 7.57 -1.48
N TYR A 213 -5.46 6.69 -0.61
CA TYR A 213 -5.78 5.28 -0.67
C TYR A 213 -7.25 5.04 -0.30
N ILE A 214 -7.76 5.69 0.77
CA ILE A 214 -9.18 5.63 1.13
C ILE A 214 -10.06 6.09 -0.03
N LEU A 215 -9.75 7.22 -0.67
CA LEU A 215 -10.50 7.70 -1.83
C LEU A 215 -10.48 6.71 -3.00
N LYS A 216 -9.34 6.05 -3.24
CA LYS A 216 -9.23 5.00 -4.25
C LYS A 216 -10.13 3.80 -3.91
N THR A 217 -10.11 3.34 -2.66
CA THR A 217 -10.95 2.22 -2.20
C THR A 217 -12.43 2.54 -2.39
N LEU A 218 -12.86 3.75 -2.06
CA LEU A 218 -14.26 4.17 -2.25
C LEU A 218 -14.65 4.23 -3.71
N MET A 219 -13.75 4.72 -4.55
CA MET A 219 -13.95 4.72 -6.00
C MET A 219 -14.13 3.29 -6.54
N LEU A 220 -13.38 2.31 -6.03
CA LEU A 220 -13.54 0.90 -6.40
C LEU A 220 -14.92 0.36 -6.00
N TYR A 221 -15.39 0.66 -4.78
CA TYR A 221 -16.74 0.29 -4.36
C TYR A 221 -17.84 0.98 -5.18
N GLU A 222 -17.62 2.22 -5.59
CA GLU A 222 -18.56 2.94 -6.45
C GLU A 222 -18.64 2.31 -7.85
N CYS A 223 -17.53 1.74 -8.35
CA CYS A 223 -17.52 0.96 -9.59
C CYS A 223 -18.32 -0.34 -9.46
N GLU A 224 -18.36 -0.96 -8.28
CA GLU A 224 -19.23 -2.11 -8.04
C GLU A 224 -20.71 -1.75 -8.04
N LYS A 225 -21.08 -0.53 -7.60
CA LYS A 225 -22.47 -0.03 -7.70
C LYS A 225 -22.85 0.36 -9.13
N HIS A 226 -21.95 1.06 -9.81
CA HIS A 226 -22.14 1.56 -11.18
C HIS A 226 -21.27 0.75 -12.15
N CYS A 227 -21.74 -0.45 -12.45
CA CYS A 227 -20.98 -1.44 -13.22
C CYS A 227 -20.78 -1.06 -14.68
N ASN A 228 -21.69 -0.27 -15.27
CA ASN A 228 -21.71 -0.08 -16.72
C ASN A 228 -20.81 1.06 -17.16
N ASP A 229 -20.15 0.92 -18.31
CA ASP A 229 -19.21 1.93 -18.79
C ASP A 229 -19.87 3.27 -19.14
N TYR A 230 -21.13 3.27 -19.60
CA TYR A 230 -21.87 4.51 -19.88
C TYR A 230 -22.09 5.36 -18.61
N GLU A 231 -22.10 4.75 -17.42
CA GLU A 231 -22.25 5.48 -16.14
C GLU A 231 -20.97 6.21 -15.72
N TRP A 232 -19.88 5.98 -16.46
CA TRP A 232 -18.57 6.60 -16.30
C TRP A 232 -18.20 7.50 -17.49
N GLU A 233 -19.14 7.81 -18.38
CA GLU A 233 -18.94 8.81 -19.43
C GLU A 233 -18.78 10.22 -18.83
N ASP A 234 -18.20 11.14 -19.62
CA ASP A 234 -17.79 12.47 -19.14
C ASP A 234 -18.95 13.30 -18.55
N ASN A 235 -20.15 13.10 -19.06
CA ASN A 235 -21.40 13.70 -18.58
C ASN A 235 -21.83 13.19 -17.19
N CYS A 236 -21.47 11.95 -16.82
CA CYS A 236 -21.85 11.32 -15.55
C CYS A 236 -20.78 11.45 -14.45
N ILE A 237 -19.56 11.91 -14.77
CA ILE A 237 -18.47 12.04 -13.79
C ILE A 237 -18.87 12.93 -12.61
N GLY A 238 -19.62 14.01 -12.86
CA GLY A 238 -20.09 14.93 -11.82
C GLY A 238 -20.94 14.22 -10.76
N ASP A 239 -21.90 13.40 -11.19
CA ASP A 239 -22.79 12.66 -10.31
C ASP A 239 -22.01 11.66 -9.45
N ARG A 240 -21.03 10.95 -10.04
CA ARG A 240 -20.19 9.99 -9.32
C ARG A 240 -19.35 10.64 -8.22
N ILE A 241 -18.83 11.84 -8.47
CA ILE A 241 -18.07 12.60 -7.48
C ILE A 241 -18.97 13.10 -6.34
N ILE A 242 -20.19 13.52 -6.66
CA ILE A 242 -21.16 14.00 -5.65
C ILE A 242 -21.63 12.85 -4.77
N VAL A 243 -21.93 11.67 -5.34
CA VAL A 243 -22.39 10.51 -4.58
C VAL A 243 -21.37 10.07 -3.54
N LEU A 244 -20.07 10.10 -3.87
CA LEU A 244 -18.99 9.80 -2.91
C LEU A 244 -18.91 10.80 -1.74
N ARG A 245 -19.44 12.03 -1.90
CA ARG A 245 -19.56 13.01 -0.82
C ARG A 245 -20.74 12.70 0.11
N THR A 246 -21.83 12.15 -0.43
CA THR A 246 -23.09 11.88 0.32
C THR A 246 -23.16 10.47 0.91
N ASP A 247 -22.54 9.47 0.28
CA ASP A 247 -22.52 8.09 0.75
C ASP A 247 -21.48 7.91 1.87
N LYS A 248 -21.91 8.24 3.10
CA LYS A 248 -21.43 7.71 4.40
C LYS A 248 -19.95 7.84 4.81
N VAL A 249 -19.04 8.32 3.96
CA VAL A 249 -17.59 8.37 4.29
C VAL A 249 -17.20 9.69 4.97
N LEU A 250 -17.73 10.82 4.53
CA LEU A 250 -17.49 12.11 5.20
C LEU A 250 -18.32 12.28 6.48
N ILE A 251 -19.36 11.47 6.68
CA ILE A 251 -20.27 11.53 7.85
C ILE A 251 -19.77 10.65 9.01
N SER A 252 -18.91 9.66 8.75
CA SER A 252 -18.34 8.77 9.77
C SER A 252 -17.05 9.30 10.40
N LEU A 253 -16.55 10.45 9.96
CA LEU A 253 -15.52 11.19 10.71
C LEU A 253 -16.11 11.62 12.06
N PRO A 254 -15.41 11.39 13.19
CA PRO A 254 -15.91 11.83 14.48
C PRO A 254 -16.08 13.35 14.47
N ARG A 255 -17.33 13.82 14.52
CA ARG A 255 -17.63 15.20 14.90
C ARG A 255 -17.14 15.42 16.33
N ARG A 256 -15.97 16.03 16.47
CA ARG A 256 -15.40 16.60 17.71
C ARG A 256 -14.71 17.90 17.27
N VAL A 257 -14.98 19.11 17.76
CA VAL A 257 -15.84 19.66 18.80
C VAL A 257 -16.14 21.09 18.33
N SER A 258 -17.40 21.52 18.31
CA SER A 258 -17.74 22.95 18.31
C SER A 258 -18.96 23.18 19.19
N SER A 259 -18.69 23.28 20.48
CA SER A 259 -19.61 23.90 21.45
C SER A 259 -18.85 24.12 22.75
N SER A 260 -18.02 25.16 22.76
CA SER A 260 -17.64 25.88 23.97
C SER A 260 -17.49 27.35 23.60
N GLU A 261 -18.63 28.01 23.45
CA GLU A 261 -18.77 29.48 23.54
C GLU A 261 -20.26 29.79 23.77
N HIS A 262 -20.63 29.74 25.05
CA HIS A 262 -21.49 30.65 25.81
C HIS A 262 -21.97 29.98 27.10
#